data_AF-A0A0Q8W3U3-F1
#
_entry.id   AF-A0A0Q8W3U3-F1
#
_cell.length_a   1.000
_cell.length_b   1.000
_cell.length_c   1.000
_cell.angle_alpha   90.00
_cell.angle_beta   90.00
_cell.angle_gamma   90.00
#
_symmetry.space_group_name_H-M   'P 1'
#
loop_
_entity.id
_entity.type
_entity.pdbx_description
1 polymer ?
#
loop_
_entity_poly.entity_id
_entity_poly.type
_entity_poly.pdbx_seq_one_letter_code
_entity_poly.pdbx_strand_id
1 'polypeptide(L)'
;MVRQRVVLGSIGDDERASAMARRLRDEGQEVVYVGGHQTPEQLARTVIAEDVATILVDGDDNAVARIAELCRELGAEDVVVTPLDVRPGAPRSP
;
A
#
# COMPACT_ATOMS: atom_id res chain seq x y z
N MET A 1 -9.21 12.02 17.39
CA MET A 1 -8.65 12.25 16.05
C MET A 1 -8.02 10.94 15.62
N VAL A 2 -8.65 10.20 14.70
CA VAL A 2 -8.19 8.87 14.30
C VAL A 2 -6.89 9.09 13.51
N ARG A 3 -5.75 8.63 14.03
CA ARG A 3 -4.50 8.67 13.28
C ARG A 3 -4.64 7.63 12.18
N GLN A 4 -4.73 8.09 10.94
CA GLN A 4 -4.85 7.21 9.78
C GLN A 4 -3.54 6.42 9.63
N ARG A 5 -3.62 5.10 9.85
CA ARG A 5 -2.52 4.16 9.68
C ARG A 5 -2.47 3.69 8.24
N VAL A 6 -1.29 3.73 7.65
CA VAL A 6 -1.07 3.35 6.25
C VAL A 6 0.00 2.27 6.19
N VAL A 7 -0.31 1.15 5.55
CA VAL A 7 0.68 0.10 5.26
C VAL A 7 1.39 0.46 3.94
N LEU A 8 2.69 0.24 3.90
CA LEU A 8 3.53 0.54 2.75
C LEU A 8 4.47 -0.62 2.47
N GLY A 9 4.39 -1.19 1.28
CA GLY A 9 5.25 -2.30 0.87
C GLY A 9 5.67 -2.21 -0.60
N SER A 10 6.71 -2.96 -0.95
CA SER A 10 7.21 -3.06 -2.31
C SER A 10 7.28 -4.53 -2.77
N ILE A 11 6.88 -4.78 -4.01
CA ILE A 11 7.03 -6.06 -4.71
C ILE A 11 8.26 -5.95 -5.62
N GLY A 12 9.43 -5.89 -4.99
CA GLY A 12 10.71 -5.74 -5.67
C GLY A 12 11.61 -4.76 -4.91
N ASP A 13 12.04 -3.72 -5.62
CA ASP A 13 12.95 -2.71 -5.11
C ASP A 13 12.27 -1.83 -4.04
N ASP A 14 12.92 -1.71 -2.89
CA ASP A 14 12.35 -1.08 -1.71
C ASP A 14 12.73 0.40 -1.59
N GLU A 15 13.57 0.91 -2.47
CA GLU A 15 14.05 2.30 -2.44
C GLU A 15 12.91 3.31 -2.43
N ARG A 16 11.91 3.16 -3.32
CA ARG A 16 10.81 4.14 -3.45
C ARG A 16 9.84 4.02 -2.29
N ALA A 17 9.52 2.80 -1.89
CA ALA A 17 8.67 2.56 -0.73
C ALA A 17 9.33 3.15 0.53
N SER A 18 10.62 2.92 0.76
CA SER A 18 11.33 3.50 1.91
C SER A 18 11.31 5.04 1.91
N ALA A 19 11.43 5.67 0.74
CA ALA A 19 11.36 7.13 0.59
C ALA A 19 9.96 7.69 0.89
N MET A 20 8.91 7.05 0.36
CA MET A 20 7.53 7.43 0.67
C MET A 20 7.21 7.23 2.15
N ALA A 21 7.73 6.15 2.76
CA ALA A 21 7.53 5.87 4.18
C ALA A 21 8.03 7.01 5.07
N ARG A 22 9.22 7.55 4.73
CA ARG A 22 9.81 8.68 5.43
C ARG A 22 8.94 9.92 5.26
N ARG A 23 8.55 10.24 4.03
CA ARG A 23 7.74 11.41 3.73
C ARG A 23 6.39 11.41 4.46
N LEU A 24 5.66 10.30 4.44
CA LEU A 24 4.39 10.16 5.14
C LEU A 24 4.56 10.27 6.67
N ARG A 25 5.66 9.75 7.22
CA ARG A 25 6.00 9.93 8.65
C ARG A 25 6.32 11.39 8.98
N ASP A 26 7.03 12.09 8.10
CA ASP A 26 7.35 13.51 8.26
C ASP A 26 6.08 14.38 8.18
N GLU A 27 5.09 13.97 7.38
CA GLU A 27 3.75 14.56 7.31
C GLU A 27 2.88 14.23 8.55
N GLY A 28 3.39 13.40 9.48
CA GLY A 28 2.74 13.05 10.75
C GLY A 28 1.81 11.84 10.68
N GLN A 29 1.76 11.13 9.53
CA GLN A 29 1.01 9.89 9.39
C GLN A 29 1.71 8.71 10.06
N GLU A 30 0.92 7.73 10.48
CA GLU A 30 1.44 6.50 11.06
C GLU A 30 1.63 5.47 9.95
N VAL A 31 2.89 5.18 9.64
CA VAL A 31 3.26 4.32 8.49
C VAL A 31 3.83 3.01 8.99
N VAL A 32 3.21 1.91 8.57
CA VAL A 32 3.71 0.54 8.74
C VAL A 32 4.46 0.16 7.47
N TYR A 33 5.79 0.20 7.53
CA TYR A 33 6.63 -0.18 6.39
C TYR A 33 6.96 -1.68 6.48
N VAL A 34 6.51 -2.45 5.50
CA VAL A 34 6.67 -3.92 5.47
C VAL A 34 7.99 -4.35 4.80
N GLY A 35 8.67 -3.43 4.11
CA GLY A 35 9.90 -3.70 3.37
C GLY A 35 9.66 -3.98 1.88
N GLY A 36 10.74 -4.32 1.18
CA GLY A 36 10.71 -4.79 -0.20
C GLY A 36 10.61 -6.30 -0.34
N HIS A 37 10.58 -6.74 -1.59
CA HIS A 37 10.45 -8.16 -1.97
C HIS A 37 9.24 -8.86 -1.34
N GLN A 38 8.17 -8.12 -1.06
CA GLN A 38 6.93 -8.69 -0.53
C GLN A 38 6.08 -9.28 -1.66
N THR A 39 5.31 -10.31 -1.35
CA THR A 39 4.31 -10.83 -2.30
C THR A 39 2.93 -10.16 -2.09
N PRO A 40 2.04 -10.18 -3.10
CA PRO A 40 0.67 -9.68 -2.97
C PRO A 40 -0.07 -10.28 -1.76
N GLU A 41 0.11 -11.58 -1.53
CA GLU A 41 -0.51 -12.32 -0.43
C GLU A 41 0.03 -11.90 0.94
N GLN A 42 1.32 -11.57 1.03
CA GLN A 42 1.89 -11.05 2.28
C GLN A 42 1.33 -9.67 2.58
N LEU A 43 1.28 -8.78 1.59
CA LEU A 43 0.76 -7.42 1.76
C LEU A 43 -0.72 -7.43 2.16
N ALA A 44 -1.56 -8.23 1.49
CA ALA A 44 -2.97 -8.37 1.85
C ALA A 44 -3.14 -8.89 3.29
N ARG A 45 -2.36 -9.88 3.71
CA ARG A 45 -2.38 -10.37 5.11
C ARG A 45 -1.95 -9.31 6.10
N THR A 46 -0.90 -8.55 5.79
CA THR A 46 -0.42 -7.46 6.65
C THR A 46 -1.49 -6.39 6.81
N VAL A 47 -2.15 -5.97 5.73
CA VAL A 47 -3.25 -5.00 5.77
C VAL A 47 -4.34 -5.41 6.74
N ILE A 48 -4.75 -6.67 6.66
CA ILE A 48 -5.81 -7.22 7.51
C ILE A 48 -5.34 -7.37 8.96
N ALA A 49 -4.11 -7.84 9.17
CA ALA A 49 -3.55 -7.99 10.51
C ALA A 49 -3.37 -6.65 11.22
N GLU A 50 -3.00 -5.60 10.49
CA GLU A 50 -2.81 -4.24 11.01
C GLU A 50 -4.12 -3.43 11.09
N ASP A 51 -5.23 -3.98 10.59
CA ASP A 51 -6.55 -3.33 10.52
C ASP A 51 -6.48 -1.93 9.87
N VAL A 52 -5.79 -1.85 8.73
CA VAL A 52 -5.61 -0.58 8.01
C VAL A 52 -6.57 -0.44 6.83
N ALA A 53 -7.12 0.76 6.68
CA ALA A 53 -7.99 1.11 5.55
C ALA A 53 -7.22 1.50 4.29
N THR A 54 -5.89 1.65 4.34
CA THR A 54 -5.10 2.11 3.19
C THR A 54 -3.75 1.41 3.12
N ILE A 55 -3.44 0.91 1.94
CA ILE A 55 -2.13 0.37 1.58
C ILE A 55 -1.58 1.04 0.34
N LEU A 56 -0.28 1.34 0.39
CA LEU A 56 0.51 1.83 -0.72
C LEU A 56 1.48 0.72 -1.17
N VAL A 57 1.48 0.40 -2.46
CA VAL A 57 2.21 -0.74 -3.02
C VAL A 57 3.11 -0.27 -4.16
N ASP A 58 4.42 -0.42 -4.01
CA ASP A 58 5.36 -0.23 -5.12
C ASP A 58 5.48 -1.52 -5.92
N GLY A 59 4.83 -1.57 -7.09
CA GLY A 59 4.77 -2.75 -7.93
C GLY A 59 3.90 -2.52 -9.17
N ASP A 60 3.84 -3.54 -10.03
CA ASP A 60 3.05 -3.48 -11.26
C ASP A 60 1.53 -3.51 -11.00
N ASP A 61 0.74 -3.03 -11.95
CA ASP A 61 -0.73 -2.99 -11.87
C ASP A 61 -1.34 -4.38 -11.56
N ASN A 62 -0.75 -5.47 -12.09
CA ASN A 62 -1.20 -6.84 -11.81
C ASN A 62 -1.04 -7.20 -10.33
N ALA A 63 0.07 -6.81 -9.70
CA ALA A 63 0.30 -7.07 -8.28
C ALA A 63 -0.73 -6.30 -7.42
N VAL A 64 -0.98 -5.04 -7.77
CA VAL A 64 -1.94 -4.18 -7.07
C VAL A 64 -3.35 -4.71 -7.19
N ALA A 65 -3.78 -5.07 -8.41
CA ALA A 65 -5.08 -5.70 -8.64
C ALA A 65 -5.22 -7.00 -7.84
N ARG A 66 -4.15 -7.83 -7.79
CA ARG A 66 -4.15 -9.07 -7.02
C ARG A 66 -4.32 -8.84 -5.52
N ILE A 67 -3.68 -7.81 -4.96
CA ILE A 67 -3.85 -7.44 -3.54
C ILE A 67 -5.30 -7.02 -3.27
N ALA A 68 -5.87 -6.18 -4.14
CA ALA A 68 -7.26 -5.74 -3.98
C ALA A 68 -8.26 -6.91 -4.04
N GLU A 69 -8.05 -7.86 -4.95
CA GLU A 69 -8.82 -9.10 -4.99
C GLU A 69 -8.72 -9.89 -3.69
N LEU A 70 -7.50 -10.11 -3.19
CA LEU A 70 -7.25 -10.85 -1.95
C LEU A 70 -7.86 -10.16 -0.73
N CYS A 71 -7.74 -8.84 -0.63
CA CYS A 71 -8.40 -8.07 0.43
C CYS A 71 -9.92 -8.27 0.40
N ARG A 72 -10.53 -8.21 -0.80
CA ARG A 72 -11.97 -8.45 -0.97
C ARG A 72 -12.36 -9.89 -0.61
N GLU A 73 -11.60 -10.89 -1.03
CA GLU A 73 -11.83 -12.30 -0.67
C GLU A 73 -11.78 -12.54 0.84
N LEU A 74 -10.96 -11.76 1.54
CA LEU A 74 -10.78 -11.83 2.99
C LEU A 74 -11.77 -10.94 3.76
N GLY A 75 -12.73 -10.30 3.09
CA GLY A 75 -13.75 -9.45 3.70
C GLY A 75 -13.29 -8.03 4.02
N ALA A 76 -12.16 -7.60 3.49
CA ALA A 76 -11.56 -6.27 3.66
C ALA A 76 -11.77 -5.43 2.38
N GLU A 77 -13.01 -5.31 1.93
CA GLU A 77 -13.38 -4.55 0.71
C GLU A 77 -13.30 -3.03 0.88
N ASP A 78 -13.28 -2.55 2.13
CA ASP A 78 -13.09 -1.14 2.48
C ASP A 78 -11.62 -0.68 2.38
N VAL A 79 -10.70 -1.60 2.11
CA VAL A 79 -9.26 -1.29 1.98
C VAL A 79 -8.99 -0.61 0.64
N VAL A 80 -8.44 0.60 0.72
CA VAL A 80 -7.94 1.33 -0.43
C VAL A 80 -6.52 0.85 -0.77
N VAL A 81 -6.39 0.07 -1.85
CA VAL A 81 -5.10 -0.34 -2.41
C VAL A 81 -4.66 0.69 -3.45
N THR A 82 -3.55 1.38 -3.19
CA THR A 82 -3.02 2.42 -4.07
C THR A 82 -1.64 2.03 -4.60
N PRO A 83 -1.40 2.03 -5.92
CA PRO A 83 -0.05 1.87 -6.46
C PRO A 83 0.80 3.07 -6.07
N LEU A 84 2.08 2.82 -5.77
CA LEU A 84 3.08 3.85 -5.54
C LEU A 84 3.53 4.46 -6.88
N ASP A 85 2.59 5.03 -7.63
CA ASP A 85 2.92 5.68 -8.90
C ASP A 85 3.50 7.07 -8.62
N VAL A 86 4.81 7.20 -8.83
CA VAL A 86 5.50 8.50 -8.81
C VAL A 86 5.46 9.19 -10.18
N ARG A 87 4.64 8.76 -11.15
CA ARG A 87 4.38 9.62 -12.33
C ARG A 87 3.68 10.90 -11.89
N PRO A 88 4.32 12.07 -12.02
CA PRO A 88 3.59 13.31 -11.90
C PRO A 88 2.66 13.40 -13.12
N GLY A 89 1.35 13.30 -12.89
CA GLY A 89 0.34 13.64 -13.90
C GLY A 89 -0.27 12.49 -14.70
N ALA A 90 -0.59 11.35 -14.09
CA ALA A 90 -1.58 10.46 -14.69
C ALA A 90 -3.00 11.01 -14.42
N PRO A 91 -3.76 11.45 -15.44
CA PRO A 91 -5.14 11.85 -15.24
C PRO A 91 -5.96 10.63 -14.79
N ARG A 92 -6.82 10.83 -13.79
CA ARG A 92 -7.92 9.89 -13.53
C ARG A 92 -8.75 9.83 -14.82
N SER A 93 -8.80 8.66 -15.46
CA SER A 93 -9.72 8.45 -16.58
C SER A 93 -11.16 8.70 -16.11
N PRO A 94 -12.01 9.34 -16.94
CA PRO A 94 -13.46 9.17 -16.81
C PRO A 94 -13.90 7.77 -17.26
#